data_AF-X7YP51-F1
#
_entry.id   AF-X7YP51-F1
#
_cell.length_a   1.000
_cell.length_b   1.000
_cell.length_c   1.000
_cell.angle_alpha   90.00
_cell.angle_beta   90.00
_cell.angle_gamma   90.00
#
_symmetry.space_group_name_H-M   'P 1'
#
loop_
_entity.id
_entity.type
_entity.pdbx_description
1 polymer ?
#
loop_
_entity_poly.entity_id
_entity_poly.type
_entity_poly.pdbx_seq_one_letter_code
_entity_poly.pdbx_strand_id
1 'polypeptide(L)'
;MTKPRVRRLPVDEAKAAADEAGVPNYMAELAIFQVLLNHPLLARSINDLLASMLWHGCLDSRLRELVIMRIGWLTGADYEWTQHWRVAQGLGVSADDLLGVRDWRAYDGFGPPSRRCSRPPTMSCVTVR
;
A
#
# COMPACT_ATOMS: atom_id res chain seq x y z
N MET A 1 18.87 -8.42 -12.18
CA MET A 1 17.84 -7.38 -11.96
C MET A 1 17.82 -6.47 -13.18
N THR A 2 16.65 -6.24 -13.78
CA THR A 2 16.50 -5.30 -14.91
C THR A 2 16.68 -3.86 -14.45
N LYS A 3 17.25 -3.01 -15.32
CA LYS A 3 17.36 -1.56 -15.06
C LYS A 3 15.96 -0.97 -14.80
N PRO A 4 15.76 -0.19 -13.72
CA PRO A 4 14.47 0.42 -13.44
C PRO A 4 14.06 1.39 -14.56
N ARG A 5 12.78 1.38 -14.94
CA ARG A 5 12.24 2.23 -16.03
C ARG A 5 12.21 3.71 -15.67
N VAL A 6 11.96 4.01 -14.40
CA VAL A 6 11.97 5.36 -13.83
C VAL A 6 13.10 5.43 -12.81
N ARG A 7 13.83 6.54 -12.82
CA ARG A 7 14.88 6.81 -11.83
C ARG A 7 14.25 6.84 -10.44
N ARG A 8 14.91 6.21 -9.47
CA ARG A 8 14.64 6.45 -8.06
C ARG A 8 15.57 7.56 -7.59
N LEU A 9 15.01 8.67 -7.12
CA LEU A 9 15.80 9.79 -6.60
C LEU A 9 16.53 9.37 -5.32
N PRO A 10 17.79 9.81 -5.11
CA PRO A 10 18.41 9.83 -3.79
C PRO A 10 17.51 10.54 -2.76
N VAL A 11 17.57 10.13 -1.50
CA VAL A 11 16.68 10.65 -0.45
C VAL A 11 16.75 12.17 -0.34
N ASP A 12 17.94 12.76 -0.43
CA ASP A 12 18.11 14.21 -0.29
C ASP A 12 17.48 14.98 -1.46
N GLU A 13 17.64 14.47 -2.70
CA GLU A 13 16.98 15.03 -3.88
C GLU A 13 15.46 14.87 -3.80
N ALA A 14 14.99 13.73 -3.28
CA ALA A 14 13.56 13.50 -3.07
C ALA A 14 12.99 14.46 -2.02
N LYS A 15 13.69 14.72 -0.92
CA LYS A 15 13.27 15.68 0.10
C LYS A 15 13.17 17.10 -0.47
N ALA A 16 14.18 17.54 -1.24
CA ALA A 16 14.12 18.83 -1.93
C ALA A 16 12.90 18.94 -2.86
N ALA A 17 12.64 17.92 -3.69
CA ALA A 17 11.46 17.90 -4.56
C ALA A 17 10.14 17.82 -3.79
N ALA A 18 10.12 17.18 -2.61
CA ALA A 18 8.95 17.09 -1.75
C ALA A 18 8.61 18.44 -1.11
N ASP A 19 9.62 19.18 -0.65
CA ASP A 19 9.46 20.54 -0.13
C ASP A 19 8.84 21.47 -1.18
N GLU A 20 9.33 21.42 -2.42
CA GLU A 20 8.77 22.19 -3.55
C GLU A 20 7.31 21.80 -3.87
N ALA A 21 6.95 20.53 -3.69
CA ALA A 21 5.61 20.00 -3.98
C ALA A 21 4.62 20.10 -2.81
N GLY A 22 5.06 20.51 -1.62
CA GLY A 22 4.26 20.45 -0.39
C GLY A 22 3.93 19.03 0.06
N VAL A 23 4.80 18.06 -0.26
CA VAL A 23 4.72 16.68 0.23
C VAL A 23 5.54 16.56 1.52
N PRO A 24 5.02 15.95 2.59
CA PRO A 24 5.79 15.81 3.84
C PRO A 24 7.11 15.04 3.64
N ASN A 25 8.20 15.54 4.21
CA ASN A 25 9.55 14.96 4.02
C ASN A 25 9.69 13.49 4.42
N TYR A 26 8.90 13.01 5.39
CA TYR A 26 8.92 11.57 5.75
C TYR A 26 8.39 10.69 4.62
N MET A 27 7.52 11.20 3.75
CA MET A 27 7.05 10.47 2.57
C MET A 27 8.19 10.25 1.58
N ALA A 28 9.10 11.21 1.42
CA ALA A 28 10.27 11.10 0.55
C ALA A 28 11.27 10.00 0.97
N GLU A 29 11.15 9.45 2.18
CA GLU A 29 11.94 8.29 2.62
C GLU A 29 11.44 6.97 2.02
N LEU A 30 10.17 6.94 1.57
CA LEU A 30 9.57 5.78 0.91
C LEU A 30 10.01 5.70 -0.56
N ALA A 31 10.37 4.49 -1.02
CA ALA A 31 10.89 4.32 -2.37
C ALA A 31 9.84 4.68 -3.45
N ILE A 32 8.54 4.49 -3.18
CA ILE A 32 7.47 4.94 -4.08
C ILE A 32 7.52 6.45 -4.30
N PHE A 33 7.72 7.25 -3.25
CA PHE A 33 7.82 8.71 -3.38
C PHE A 33 9.13 9.14 -4.03
N GLN A 34 10.25 8.46 -3.77
CA GLN A 34 11.50 8.70 -4.50
C GLN A 34 11.36 8.48 -6.01
N VAL A 35 10.39 7.67 -6.46
CA VAL A 35 10.05 7.51 -7.87
C VAL A 35 9.05 8.58 -8.32
N LEU A 36 7.97 8.80 -7.56
CA LEU A 36 6.93 9.77 -7.91
C LEU A 36 7.44 11.21 -7.98
N LEU A 37 8.43 11.56 -7.15
CA LEU A 37 8.99 12.92 -7.06
C LEU A 37 9.86 13.31 -8.27
N ASN A 38 10.10 12.39 -9.22
CA ASN A 38 10.50 12.82 -10.57
C ASN A 38 9.41 13.67 -11.26
N HIS A 39 8.17 13.61 -10.78
CA HIS A 39 7.01 14.40 -11.20
C HIS A 39 6.29 14.99 -9.97
N PRO A 40 6.75 16.13 -9.42
CA PRO A 40 6.34 16.60 -8.10
C PRO A 40 4.83 16.88 -7.96
N LEU A 41 4.16 17.41 -9.00
CA LEU A 41 2.71 17.61 -8.99
C LEU A 41 1.93 16.29 -8.87
N LEU A 42 2.39 15.23 -9.56
CA LEU A 42 1.79 13.90 -9.45
C LEU A 42 2.01 13.31 -8.05
N ALA A 43 3.21 13.48 -7.49
CA ALA A 43 3.53 13.03 -6.13
C ALA A 43 2.59 13.67 -5.10
N ARG A 44 2.32 14.98 -5.22
CA ARG A 44 1.37 15.70 -4.37
C ARG A 44 -0.04 15.12 -4.47
N SER A 45 -0.58 14.95 -5.68
CA SER A 45 -1.93 14.39 -5.87
C SER A 45 -2.06 12.96 -5.32
N ILE A 46 -1.04 12.13 -5.50
CA ILE A 46 -1.02 10.77 -4.93
C ILE A 46 -0.91 10.82 -3.42
N ASN A 47 -0.08 11.70 -2.84
CA ASN A 47 0.01 11.89 -1.40
C ASN A 47 -1.36 12.24 -0.80
N ASP A 48 -2.09 13.18 -1.40
CA ASP A 48 -3.39 13.62 -0.90
C ASP A 48 -4.41 12.45 -0.91
N LEU A 49 -4.40 11.64 -1.98
CA LEU A 49 -5.20 10.42 -2.08
C LEU A 49 -4.85 9.40 -0.98
N LEU A 50 -3.56 9.10 -0.83
CA LEU A 50 -3.07 8.13 0.16
C LEU A 50 -3.39 8.59 1.58
N ALA A 51 -3.14 9.86 1.91
CA ALA A 51 -3.46 10.45 3.21
C ALA A 51 -4.95 10.31 3.54
N SER A 52 -5.82 10.54 2.55
CA SER A 52 -7.27 10.34 2.70
C SER A 52 -7.62 8.90 3.06
N MET A 53 -7.03 7.92 2.37
CA MET A 53 -7.26 6.49 2.66
C MET A 53 -6.69 6.03 4.00
N LEU A 54 -5.53 6.56 4.39
CA LEU A 54 -4.81 6.18 5.61
C LEU A 54 -5.47 6.77 6.87
N TRP A 55 -5.90 8.03 6.82
CA TRP A 55 -6.34 8.77 8.02
C TRP A 55 -7.85 9.01 8.07
N HIS A 56 -8.54 8.94 6.94
CA HIS A 56 -9.97 9.20 6.82
C HIS A 56 -10.75 8.01 6.23
N GLY A 57 -10.10 6.86 6.11
CA GLY A 57 -10.73 5.61 5.69
C GLY A 57 -11.63 5.00 6.79
N CYS A 58 -12.54 4.11 6.37
CA CYS A 58 -13.47 3.41 7.27
C CYS A 58 -12.97 2.03 7.76
N LEU A 59 -11.85 1.55 7.22
CA LEU A 59 -11.24 0.29 7.65
C LEU A 59 -10.37 0.52 8.88
N ASP A 60 -10.48 -0.35 9.88
CA ASP A 60 -9.52 -0.38 10.97
C ASP A 60 -8.11 -0.74 10.44
N SER A 61 -7.08 -0.34 11.19
CA SER A 61 -5.69 -0.48 10.75
C SER A 61 -5.30 -1.92 10.41
N ARG A 62 -5.78 -2.91 11.17
CA ARG A 62 -5.47 -4.32 10.90
C ARG A 62 -6.14 -4.78 9.61
N LEU A 63 -7.42 -4.48 9.42
CA LEU A 63 -8.14 -4.86 8.22
C LEU A 63 -7.59 -4.18 6.97
N ARG A 64 -7.19 -2.91 7.08
CA ARG A 64 -6.53 -2.17 6.00
C ARG A 64 -5.24 -2.86 5.55
N GLU A 65 -4.36 -3.23 6.46
CA GLU A 65 -3.12 -3.93 6.09
C GLU A 65 -3.40 -5.32 5.49
N LEU A 66 -4.35 -6.08 6.02
CA LEU A 66 -4.72 -7.38 5.43
C LEU A 66 -5.23 -7.23 3.99
N VAL A 67 -6.00 -6.18 3.70
CA VAL A 67 -6.46 -5.88 2.34
C VAL A 67 -5.28 -5.49 1.43
N ILE A 68 -4.38 -4.63 1.90
CA ILE A 68 -3.20 -4.21 1.13
C ILE A 68 -2.32 -5.43 0.81
N MET A 69 -2.06 -6.29 1.79
CA MET A 69 -1.30 -7.52 1.59
C MET A 69 -1.99 -8.48 0.62
N ARG A 70 -3.32 -8.64 0.72
CA ARG A 70 -4.08 -9.45 -0.24
C ARG A 70 -3.97 -8.90 -1.66
N ILE A 71 -4.08 -7.59 -1.84
CA ILE A 71 -3.93 -6.95 -3.16
C ILE A 71 -2.51 -7.15 -3.68
N GLY A 72 -1.49 -6.92 -2.85
CA GLY A 72 -0.09 -7.13 -3.22
C GLY A 72 0.19 -8.57 -3.69
N TRP A 73 -0.42 -9.57 -3.03
CA TRP A 73 -0.35 -10.96 -3.47
C TRP A 73 -1.07 -11.19 -4.80
N LEU A 74 -2.30 -10.68 -4.97
CA LEU A 74 -3.10 -10.88 -6.18
C LEU A 74 -2.50 -10.19 -7.42
N THR A 75 -1.80 -9.07 -7.24
CA THR A 75 -1.19 -8.31 -8.34
C THR A 75 0.28 -8.65 -8.58
N GLY A 76 0.89 -9.47 -7.72
CA GLY A 76 2.33 -9.75 -7.77
C GLY A 76 3.19 -8.52 -7.46
N ALA A 77 2.68 -7.59 -6.64
CA ALA A 77 3.38 -6.36 -6.28
C ALA A 77 4.37 -6.61 -5.12
N ASP A 78 5.57 -7.10 -5.46
CA ASP A 78 6.63 -7.40 -4.48
C ASP A 78 6.98 -6.22 -3.57
N TYR A 79 6.95 -4.99 -4.12
CA TYR A 79 7.19 -3.77 -3.35
C TYR A 79 6.14 -3.58 -2.25
N GLU A 80 4.85 -3.61 -2.62
CA GLU A 80 3.74 -3.42 -1.68
C GLU A 80 3.74 -4.53 -0.62
N TRP A 81 3.92 -5.79 -1.05
CA TRP A 81 4.04 -6.92 -0.13
C TRP A 81 5.16 -6.72 0.88
N THR A 82 6.33 -6.24 0.44
CA THR A 82 7.50 -6.06 1.30
C THR A 82 7.36 -4.85 2.23
N GLN A 83 6.87 -3.71 1.73
CA GLN A 83 6.70 -2.51 2.55
C GLN A 83 5.64 -2.72 3.62
N HIS A 84 4.48 -3.23 3.23
CA HIS A 84 3.35 -3.38 4.14
C HIS A 84 3.52 -4.56 5.11
N TRP A 85 4.37 -5.56 4.80
CA TRP A 85 4.74 -6.58 5.78
C TRP A 85 5.29 -5.97 7.07
N ARG A 86 6.20 -4.99 6.95
CA ARG A 86 6.82 -4.34 8.12
C ARG A 86 5.81 -3.46 8.87
N VAL A 87 4.99 -2.72 8.13
CA VAL A 87 3.93 -1.87 8.70
C VAL A 87 2.92 -2.71 9.48
N ALA A 88 2.44 -3.80 8.89
CA ALA A 88 1.45 -4.68 9.50
C ALA A 88 1.98 -5.38 10.76
N GLN A 89 3.23 -5.85 10.75
CA GLN A 89 3.86 -6.39 11.96
C GLN A 89 4.00 -5.33 13.06
N GLY A 90 4.34 -4.09 12.70
CA GLY A 90 4.38 -2.97 13.66
C GLY A 90 3.03 -2.65 14.31
N LEU A 91 1.93 -3.02 13.64
CA LEU A 91 0.56 -2.93 14.15
C LEU A 91 0.08 -4.20 14.88
N GLY A 92 0.97 -5.18 15.09
CA GLY A 92 0.66 -6.43 15.79
C GLY A 92 -0.07 -7.48 14.94
N VAL A 93 -0.10 -7.33 13.61
CA VAL A 93 -0.62 -8.39 12.73
C VAL A 93 0.39 -9.53 12.66
N SER A 94 -0.06 -10.74 13.00
CA SER A 94 0.81 -11.92 13.03
C SER A 94 1.29 -12.30 11.63
N ALA A 95 2.47 -12.91 11.53
CA ALA A 95 2.96 -13.45 10.26
C ALA A 95 2.00 -14.49 9.67
N ASP A 96 1.34 -15.29 10.52
CA ASP A 96 0.35 -16.28 10.09
C ASP A 96 -0.87 -15.62 9.44
N ASP A 97 -1.37 -14.51 9.99
CA ASP A 97 -2.45 -13.74 9.37
C ASP A 97 -2.02 -13.16 8.02
N LEU A 98 -0.80 -12.60 7.94
CA LEU A 98 -0.27 -12.03 6.70
C LEU A 98 -0.09 -13.09 5.62
N LEU A 99 0.37 -14.28 5.97
CA LEU A 99 0.47 -15.41 5.03
C LEU A 99 -0.90 -15.99 4.71
N GLY A 100 -1.82 -15.98 5.67
CA GLY A 100 -3.20 -16.43 5.54
C GLY A 100 -3.97 -15.69 4.44
N VAL A 101 -3.62 -14.44 4.11
CA VAL A 101 -4.26 -13.73 3.00
C VAL A 101 -4.02 -14.41 1.65
N ARG A 102 -2.99 -15.25 1.50
CA ARG A 102 -2.69 -15.97 0.23
C ARG A 102 -3.75 -17.03 -0.06
N ASP A 103 -4.10 -17.80 0.97
CA ASP A 103 -5.14 -18.84 0.96
C ASP A 103 -6.15 -18.63 2.09
N TRP A 104 -6.87 -17.51 2.02
CA TRP A 104 -7.80 -17.06 3.06
C TRP A 104 -8.98 -18.02 3.30
N ARG A 105 -9.24 -18.94 2.36
CA ARG A 105 -10.32 -19.94 2.50
C ARG A 105 -9.90 -21.03 3.46
N ALA A 106 -8.67 -21.53 3.30
CA ALA A 106 -8.08 -22.56 4.15
C ALA A 106 -7.54 -22.01 5.47
N TYR A 107 -7.37 -20.69 5.59
CA TYR A 107 -6.89 -20.06 6.82
C TYR A 107 -8.02 -19.78 7.83
N ASP A 108 -7.89 -20.36 9.02
CA ASP A 108 -8.91 -20.27 10.08
C ASP A 108 -8.74 -19.11 11.06
N GLY A 109 -7.62 -18.39 11.02
CA GLY A 109 -7.37 -17.22 11.88
C GLY A 109 -8.22 -15.99 11.54
N PHE A 110 -8.94 -16.00 10.42
CA PHE A 110 -9.77 -14.86 10.00
C PHE A 110 -11.21 -14.94 10.52
N GLY A 111 -11.58 -13.91 11.27
CA GLY A 111 -12.97 -13.60 11.57
C GLY A 111 -13.76 -13.10 10.34
N PRO A 112 -15.09 -12.90 10.49
CA PRO A 112 -15.98 -12.56 9.36
C PRO A 112 -15.57 -11.32 8.53
N PRO A 113 -15.10 -10.20 9.13
CA PRO A 113 -14.65 -9.04 8.35
C PRO A 113 -13.43 -9.34 7.47
N SER A 114 -12.39 -9.97 8.02
CA SER A 114 -11.16 -10.34 7.29
C SER A 114 -11.44 -11.32 6.16
N ARG A 115 -12.32 -12.30 6.38
CA ARG A 115 -12.75 -13.23 5.31
C ARG A 115 -13.50 -12.53 4.20
N ARG A 116 -14.40 -11.57 4.51
CA ARG A 116 -15.12 -10.79 3.50
C ARG A 116 -14.17 -9.95 2.64
N CYS A 117 -13.23 -9.24 3.27
CA CYS A 117 -12.25 -8.42 2.58
C CYS A 117 -11.24 -9.21 1.73
N SER A 118 -11.03 -10.49 2.02
CA SER A 118 -10.13 -11.35 1.25
C SER A 118 -10.74 -11.90 -0.05
N ARG A 119 -12.07 -11.77 -0.23
CA ARG A 119 -12.76 -12.18 -1.44
C ARG A 119 -12.33 -11.28 -2.61
N PRO A 120 -11.94 -11.85 -3.77
CA PRO A 120 -11.71 -11.02 -4.95
C PRO A 120 -13.02 -10.28 -5.29
N PRO A 121 -12.93 -9.04 -5.80
CA PRO A 121 -14.11 -8.37 -6.32
C PRO A 121 -14.72 -9.26 -7.41
N THR A 122 -15.98 -9.65 -7.24
CA THR A 122 -16.70 -10.27 -8.35
C THR A 122 -16.81 -9.21 -9.43
N MET A 123 -16.51 -9.57 -10.67
CA MET A 123 -16.51 -8.70 -11.85
C MET A 123 -17.90 -8.11 -12.19
N SER A 124 -18.87 -8.22 -11.28
CA SER A 124 -20.25 -7.76 -11.41
C SER A 124 -20.50 -6.41 -10.72
N CYS A 125 -19.49 -5.82 -10.06
CA CYS A 125 -19.61 -4.54 -9.35
C CYS A 125 -18.81 -3.39 -10.02
N VAL A 126 -18.59 -3.49 -11.34
CA VAL A 126 -18.10 -2.38 -12.19
C VAL A 126 -19.16 -2.09 -13.26
N THR A 127 -20.40 -1.89 -12.81
CA THR A 127 -21.37 -1.07 -13.54
C THR A 127 -21.73 0.05 -12.60
N VAL A 128 -20.88 1.08 -12.60
CA VAL A 128 -21.28 2.42 -12.21
C VAL A 128 -22.34 2.82 -13.26
N ARG A 129 -23.60 2.87 -12.83
CA ARG A 129 -24.61 3.67 -13.51
C ARG A 129 -24.40 5.12 -13.13
#